data_AF-A0A538DYT6-F1
#
_entry.id   AF-A0A538DYT6-F1
#
_cell.length_a   1.000
_cell.length_b   1.000
_cell.length_c   1.000
_cell.angle_alpha   90.00
_cell.angle_beta   90.00
_cell.angle_gamma   90.00
#
_symmetry.space_group_name_H-M   'P 1'
#
loop_
_entity.id
_entity.type
_entity.pdbx_description
1 polymer ?
#
loop_
_entity_poly.entity_id
_entity_poly.type
_entity_poly.pdbx_seq_one_letter_code
_entity_poly.pdbx_strand_id
1 'polypeptide(L)'
;MRVFERLDELYAIGGGLGANRIGGSAEEDRAHELAAGWMRDAGLSVEVDPAGNLIGRTGDARVWTGSHLDSVPNGGKFDGTLGVLAGIEAVERVGRGAVVAFRDEETGCRGSTAFAERGQLPAAFLEVHVEQGPVLERAGAPLGLVTDIVGLVRGEKVFEGDPGHAGTVPMADRRDALVAAAEYVLHVRDAAAEVEGAVATVGLLVVEPGAGNVIPGRVRLSVDARAPDRERLDRLAAELQLEPSFRLEPAPMADEPRAVLRAELEARGLPLVELASGAGHDAAILAGAGVPTAMLFVRSLNGGVSHSPDEHSSPEDVDLAIDVLAGAIERLH
;
A
#
# COMPACT_ATOMS: atom_id res chain seq x y z
N MET A 1 5.01 -23.98 6.85
CA MET A 1 3.60 -23.55 6.69
C MET A 1 3.41 -23.25 5.21
N ARG A 2 2.36 -23.78 4.57
CA ARG A 2 2.14 -23.70 3.10
C ARG A 2 2.25 -22.27 2.55
N VAL A 3 1.74 -21.29 3.29
CA VAL A 3 1.87 -19.85 2.95
C VAL A 3 3.31 -19.39 2.85
N PHE A 4 4.20 -19.80 3.75
CA PHE A 4 5.60 -19.35 3.72
C PHE A 4 6.36 -19.94 2.55
N GLU A 5 6.08 -21.19 2.19
CA GLU A 5 6.63 -21.81 0.98
C GLU A 5 6.19 -21.03 -0.27
N ARG A 6 4.90 -20.67 -0.36
CA ARG A 6 4.35 -19.84 -1.44
C ARG A 6 4.92 -18.41 -1.45
N LEU A 7 5.10 -17.78 -0.29
CA LEU A 7 5.74 -16.45 -0.15
C LEU A 7 7.19 -16.51 -0.67
N ASP A 8 7.94 -17.55 -0.29
CA ASP A 8 9.34 -17.72 -0.73
C ASP A 8 9.41 -17.98 -2.26
N GLU A 9 8.46 -18.73 -2.83
CA GLU A 9 8.34 -18.92 -4.28
C GLU A 9 8.06 -17.61 -5.03
N LEU A 10 7.13 -16.78 -4.53
CA LEU A 10 6.84 -15.46 -5.11
C LEU A 10 8.03 -14.50 -4.95
N TYR A 11 8.69 -14.51 -3.79
CA TYR A 11 9.85 -13.68 -3.50
C TYR A 11 11.04 -13.96 -4.42
N ALA A 12 11.20 -15.21 -4.87
CA ALA A 12 12.25 -15.60 -5.81
C ALA A 12 12.06 -15.05 -7.25
N ILE A 13 10.90 -14.49 -7.58
CA ILE A 13 10.61 -13.91 -8.90
C ILE A 13 11.29 -12.54 -9.05
N GLY A 14 11.83 -12.28 -10.24
CA GLY A 14 12.56 -11.04 -10.59
C GLY A 14 14.08 -11.14 -10.34
N GLY A 15 14.51 -11.98 -9.39
CA GLY A 15 15.91 -12.13 -9.02
C GLY A 15 16.50 -10.88 -8.38
N GLY A 16 17.79 -10.93 -8.03
CA GLY A 16 18.47 -9.81 -7.37
C GLY A 16 18.23 -9.75 -5.86
N LEU A 17 18.41 -8.57 -5.29
CA LEU A 17 18.14 -8.30 -3.88
C LEU A 17 16.66 -7.96 -3.71
N GLY A 18 15.96 -8.58 -2.75
CA GLY A 18 14.54 -8.31 -2.52
C GLY A 18 13.60 -8.85 -3.61
N ALA A 19 12.31 -8.58 -3.43
CA ALA A 19 11.31 -8.78 -4.47
C ALA A 19 11.44 -7.70 -5.55
N ASN A 20 11.29 -8.10 -6.82
CA ASN A 20 11.39 -7.21 -7.97
C ASN A 20 10.31 -7.55 -9.02
N ARG A 21 9.04 -7.42 -8.64
CA ARG A 21 7.88 -7.72 -9.49
C ARG A 21 7.12 -6.45 -9.84
N ILE A 22 7.67 -5.64 -10.74
CA ILE A 22 7.08 -4.32 -11.07
C ILE A 22 5.71 -4.48 -11.73
N GLY A 23 4.75 -3.60 -11.42
CA GLY A 23 3.44 -3.59 -12.09
C GLY A 23 3.54 -3.52 -13.62
N GLY A 24 2.78 -4.38 -14.30
CA GLY A 24 2.77 -4.57 -15.75
C GLY A 24 3.95 -5.37 -16.32
N SER A 25 4.84 -5.91 -15.48
CA SER A 25 6.00 -6.69 -15.91
C SER A 25 5.70 -8.18 -16.14
N ALA A 26 6.62 -8.87 -16.83
CA ALA A 26 6.55 -10.32 -16.99
C ALA A 26 6.72 -11.07 -15.64
N GLU A 27 7.40 -10.44 -14.69
CA GLU A 27 7.56 -10.94 -13.33
C GLU A 27 6.23 -10.91 -12.55
N GLU A 28 5.45 -9.84 -12.69
CA GLU A 28 4.09 -9.76 -12.13
C GLU A 28 3.17 -10.81 -12.80
N ASP A 29 3.24 -10.96 -14.13
CA ASP A 29 2.50 -11.99 -14.87
C ASP A 29 2.78 -13.40 -14.32
N ARG A 30 4.06 -13.72 -14.10
CA ARG A 30 4.46 -15.01 -13.53
C ARG A 30 3.94 -15.22 -12.10
N ALA A 31 3.90 -14.17 -11.29
CA ALA A 31 3.32 -14.25 -9.94
C ALA A 31 1.82 -14.55 -10.00
N HIS A 32 1.09 -13.90 -10.92
CA HIS A 32 -0.33 -14.18 -11.15
C HIS A 32 -0.55 -15.60 -11.67
N GLU A 33 0.31 -16.12 -12.54
CA GLU A 33 0.22 -17.51 -13.03
C GLU A 33 0.38 -18.54 -11.89
N LEU A 34 1.32 -18.32 -10.97
CA LEU A 34 1.48 -19.18 -9.77
C LEU A 34 0.25 -19.10 -8.86
N ALA A 35 -0.20 -17.88 -8.54
CA ALA A 35 -1.39 -17.68 -7.71
C ALA A 35 -2.63 -18.32 -8.34
N ALA A 36 -2.78 -18.25 -9.67
CA ALA A 36 -3.86 -18.91 -10.40
C ALA A 36 -3.79 -20.45 -10.25
N GLY A 37 -2.59 -21.03 -10.23
CA GLY A 37 -2.39 -22.45 -9.90
C GLY A 37 -2.90 -22.78 -8.51
N TRP A 38 -2.47 -22.03 -7.50
CA TRP A 38 -2.86 -22.25 -6.11
C TRP A 38 -4.36 -22.02 -5.84
N MET A 39 -4.98 -21.05 -6.52
CA MET A 39 -6.44 -20.86 -6.48
C MET A 39 -7.18 -22.07 -7.05
N ARG A 40 -6.70 -22.66 -8.16
CA ARG A 40 -7.29 -23.89 -8.73
C ARG A 40 -7.11 -25.09 -7.80
N ASP A 41 -5.93 -25.23 -7.18
CA ASP A 41 -5.66 -26.29 -6.21
C ASP A 41 -6.57 -26.16 -4.97
N ALA A 42 -6.92 -24.94 -4.58
CA ALA A 42 -7.91 -24.62 -3.55
C ALA A 42 -9.37 -24.84 -3.99
N GLY A 43 -9.61 -25.31 -5.22
CA GLY A 43 -10.95 -25.60 -5.75
C GLY A 43 -11.71 -24.38 -6.27
N LEU A 44 -11.04 -23.24 -6.48
CA LEU A 44 -11.68 -22.02 -6.98
C LEU A 44 -11.81 -22.03 -8.51
N SER A 45 -12.91 -21.46 -9.01
CA SER A 45 -13.02 -21.11 -10.42
C SER A 45 -12.19 -19.85 -10.67
N VAL A 46 -11.20 -19.94 -11.55
CA VAL A 46 -10.25 -18.86 -11.83
C VAL A 46 -10.56 -18.18 -13.15
N GLU A 47 -10.66 -16.85 -13.12
CA GLU A 47 -10.78 -15.97 -14.28
C GLU A 47 -9.79 -14.81 -14.17
N VAL A 48 -9.46 -14.21 -15.32
CA VAL A 48 -8.68 -12.96 -15.39
C VAL A 48 -9.59 -11.91 -16.02
N ASP A 49 -9.80 -10.80 -15.32
CA ASP A 49 -10.63 -9.73 -15.84
C ASP A 49 -9.89 -8.95 -16.96
N PRO A 50 -10.59 -8.08 -17.72
CA PRO A 50 -9.91 -7.35 -18.80
C PRO A 50 -8.99 -6.21 -18.32
N ALA A 51 -8.86 -5.95 -17.02
CA ALA A 51 -7.79 -5.13 -16.44
C ALA A 51 -6.55 -5.96 -16.04
N GLY A 52 -6.64 -7.29 -16.16
CA GLY A 52 -5.58 -8.23 -15.80
C GLY A 52 -5.66 -8.74 -14.36
N ASN A 53 -6.69 -8.35 -13.59
CA ASN A 53 -6.85 -8.83 -12.22
C ASN A 53 -7.17 -10.32 -12.23
N LEU A 54 -6.53 -11.07 -11.35
CA LEU A 54 -6.79 -12.49 -11.19
C LEU A 54 -7.87 -12.69 -10.13
N ILE A 55 -8.95 -13.39 -10.48
CA ILE A 55 -10.08 -13.63 -9.59
C ILE A 55 -10.30 -15.14 -9.48
N GLY A 56 -10.23 -15.68 -8.27
CA GLY A 56 -10.59 -17.04 -7.93
C GLY A 56 -11.83 -17.05 -7.03
N ARG A 57 -12.92 -17.73 -7.40
CA ARG A 57 -14.14 -17.73 -6.58
C ARG A 57 -14.90 -19.05 -6.53
N THR A 58 -15.62 -19.24 -5.44
CA THR A 58 -16.64 -20.28 -5.30
C THR A 58 -18.02 -19.71 -5.68
N GLY A 59 -18.69 -20.27 -6.68
CA GLY A 59 -20.08 -19.91 -7.02
C GLY A 59 -20.33 -18.40 -7.16
N ASP A 60 -21.36 -17.91 -6.48
CA ASP A 60 -21.80 -16.50 -6.42
C ASP A 60 -21.26 -15.76 -5.18
N ALA A 61 -20.03 -16.07 -4.77
CA ALA A 61 -19.37 -15.48 -3.59
C ALA A 61 -19.57 -13.96 -3.47
N ARG A 62 -20.17 -13.56 -2.34
CA ARG A 62 -20.49 -12.15 -2.02
C ARG A 62 -19.39 -11.44 -1.25
N VAL A 63 -18.64 -12.18 -0.44
CA VAL A 63 -17.52 -11.67 0.36
C VAL A 63 -16.23 -12.00 -0.36
N TRP A 64 -15.47 -10.95 -0.67
CA TRP A 64 -14.21 -11.06 -1.38
C TRP A 64 -13.06 -10.70 -0.44
N THR A 65 -11.91 -11.30 -0.65
CA THR A 65 -10.66 -10.95 -0.01
C THR A 65 -9.55 -10.89 -1.05
N GLY A 66 -8.43 -10.28 -0.72
CA GLY A 66 -7.38 -10.08 -1.71
C GLY A 66 -6.44 -8.97 -1.32
N SER A 67 -5.48 -8.74 -2.21
CA SER A 67 -4.52 -7.64 -2.19
C SER A 67 -3.80 -7.67 -3.55
N HIS A 68 -2.51 -7.36 -3.61
CA HIS A 68 -1.73 -7.29 -4.85
C HIS A 68 -0.54 -8.26 -4.87
N LEU A 69 0.08 -8.46 -6.05
CA LEU A 69 1.23 -9.36 -6.25
C LEU A 69 2.46 -8.67 -6.85
N ASP A 70 2.31 -7.43 -7.32
CA ASP A 70 3.45 -6.60 -7.68
C ASP A 70 4.26 -6.18 -6.45
N SER A 71 5.41 -5.55 -6.67
CA SER A 71 6.26 -5.00 -5.62
C SER A 71 7.05 -3.80 -6.12
N VAL A 72 7.46 -2.93 -5.20
CA VAL A 72 8.58 -2.01 -5.46
C VAL A 72 9.90 -2.76 -5.74
N PRO A 73 10.90 -2.10 -6.39
CA PRO A 73 12.25 -2.64 -6.50
C PRO A 73 12.91 -2.88 -5.14
N ASN A 74 13.54 -4.04 -4.98
CA ASN A 74 14.11 -4.54 -3.72
C ASN A 74 13.10 -4.59 -2.57
N GLY A 75 11.83 -4.88 -2.86
CA GLY A 75 10.76 -4.97 -1.87
C GLY A 75 10.88 -6.18 -0.95
N GLY A 76 9.94 -6.24 0.00
CA GLY A 76 9.78 -7.35 0.93
C GLY A 76 9.06 -8.54 0.31
N LYS A 77 8.86 -9.59 1.13
CA LYS A 77 8.18 -10.81 0.70
C LYS A 77 6.72 -10.90 1.13
N PHE A 78 6.24 -9.97 1.94
CA PHE A 78 4.90 -9.99 2.55
C PHE A 78 4.00 -8.88 2.01
N ASP A 79 4.54 -7.70 1.69
CA ASP A 79 3.79 -6.59 1.08
C ASP A 79 2.95 -7.06 -0.12
N GLY A 80 1.64 -6.80 -0.09
CA GLY A 80 0.61 -7.34 -0.99
C GLY A 80 0.41 -8.86 -0.96
N THR A 81 1.48 -9.59 -1.25
CA THR A 81 1.50 -11.06 -1.41
C THR A 81 0.92 -11.82 -0.21
N LEU A 82 1.12 -11.33 1.02
CA LEU A 82 0.51 -11.91 2.22
C LEU A 82 -1.02 -11.91 2.13
N GLY A 83 -1.63 -10.80 1.68
CA GLY A 83 -3.08 -10.68 1.60
C GLY A 83 -3.69 -11.64 0.59
N VAL A 84 -3.07 -11.78 -0.58
CA VAL A 84 -3.51 -12.74 -1.61
C VAL A 84 -3.39 -14.18 -1.09
N LEU A 85 -2.24 -14.55 -0.53
CA LEU A 85 -2.01 -15.92 -0.05
C LEU A 85 -2.86 -16.26 1.17
N ALA A 86 -3.00 -15.34 2.14
CA ALA A 86 -3.89 -15.52 3.28
C ALA A 86 -5.34 -15.67 2.82
N GLY A 87 -5.75 -14.91 1.79
CA GLY A 87 -7.05 -15.05 1.14
C GLY A 87 -7.29 -16.43 0.55
N ILE A 88 -6.31 -16.98 -0.19
CA ILE A 88 -6.39 -18.35 -0.75
C ILE A 88 -6.59 -19.37 0.37
N GLU A 89 -5.77 -19.34 1.42
CA GLU A 89 -5.88 -20.28 2.53
C GLU A 89 -7.20 -20.16 3.30
N ALA A 90 -7.65 -18.92 3.56
CA ALA A 90 -8.89 -18.67 4.27
C ALA A 90 -10.10 -19.16 3.47
N VAL A 91 -10.17 -18.83 2.17
CA VAL A 91 -11.29 -19.27 1.31
C VAL A 91 -11.27 -20.78 1.11
N GLU A 92 -10.10 -21.41 0.94
CA GLU A 92 -9.97 -22.89 0.87
C GLU A 92 -10.50 -23.56 2.14
N ARG A 93 -10.12 -23.02 3.31
CA ARG A 93 -10.53 -23.55 4.62
C ARG A 93 -12.04 -23.44 4.85
N VAL A 94 -12.63 -22.31 4.50
CA VAL A 94 -14.06 -22.07 4.66
C VAL A 94 -14.88 -22.79 3.58
N GLY A 95 -14.28 -23.04 2.41
CA GLY A 95 -14.96 -23.62 1.24
C GLY A 95 -15.92 -22.65 0.55
N ARG A 96 -15.88 -21.35 0.89
CA ARG A 96 -16.65 -20.29 0.22
C ARG A 96 -15.91 -18.97 0.24
N GLY A 97 -16.14 -18.14 -0.78
CA GLY A 97 -15.57 -16.80 -0.91
C GLY A 97 -14.94 -16.57 -2.27
N ALA A 98 -14.38 -15.39 -2.44
CA ALA A 98 -13.57 -15.04 -3.60
C ALA A 98 -12.25 -14.42 -3.15
N VAL A 99 -11.20 -14.70 -3.91
CA VAL A 99 -9.89 -14.10 -3.78
C VAL A 99 -9.59 -13.31 -5.05
N VAL A 100 -9.17 -12.06 -4.90
CA VAL A 100 -8.67 -11.23 -6.00
C VAL A 100 -7.21 -10.87 -5.77
N ALA A 101 -6.40 -10.99 -6.81
CA ALA A 101 -5.09 -10.35 -6.88
C ALA A 101 -5.18 -9.19 -7.87
N PHE A 102 -5.09 -7.97 -7.36
CA PHE A 102 -5.12 -6.76 -8.16
C PHE A 102 -3.77 -6.51 -8.83
N ARG A 103 -3.84 -5.86 -10.00
CA ARG A 103 -2.67 -5.48 -10.79
C ARG A 103 -2.15 -4.10 -10.40
N ASP A 104 -0.83 -3.98 -10.35
CA ASP A 104 -0.10 -2.70 -10.28
C ASP A 104 -0.65 -1.76 -9.19
N GLU A 105 -0.62 -2.25 -7.94
CA GLU A 105 -1.01 -1.46 -6.77
C GLU A 105 0.03 -0.38 -6.48
N GLU A 106 1.31 -0.74 -6.52
CA GLU A 106 2.43 0.07 -6.03
C GLU A 106 2.61 1.39 -6.80
N THR A 107 2.19 1.42 -8.08
CA THR A 107 2.27 2.62 -8.91
C THR A 107 0.97 3.42 -8.97
N GLY A 108 -0.12 2.91 -8.40
CA GLY A 108 -1.38 3.65 -8.26
C GLY A 108 -2.66 2.83 -8.39
N CYS A 109 -2.70 1.61 -7.86
CA CYS A 109 -3.93 0.81 -7.73
C CYS A 109 -4.70 0.63 -9.06
N ARG A 110 -3.98 0.35 -10.17
CA ARG A 110 -4.61 0.36 -11.51
C ARG A 110 -5.67 -0.72 -11.66
N GLY A 111 -5.37 -1.91 -11.15
CA GLY A 111 -6.24 -3.08 -11.21
C GLY A 111 -7.54 -2.85 -10.47
N SER A 112 -7.48 -2.44 -9.20
CA SER A 112 -8.67 -2.16 -8.38
C SER A 112 -9.45 -0.95 -8.90
N THR A 113 -8.78 0.09 -9.42
CA THR A 113 -9.46 1.24 -10.05
C THR A 113 -10.30 0.81 -11.25
N ALA A 114 -9.70 0.06 -12.18
CA ALA A 114 -10.43 -0.44 -13.35
C ALA A 114 -11.51 -1.46 -12.98
N PHE A 115 -11.34 -2.21 -11.89
CA PHE A 115 -12.35 -3.11 -11.35
C PHE A 115 -13.54 -2.33 -10.78
N ALA A 116 -13.28 -1.30 -9.96
CA ALA A 116 -14.28 -0.41 -9.37
C ALA A 116 -15.17 0.26 -10.42
N GLU A 117 -14.58 0.76 -11.51
CA GLU A 117 -15.29 1.43 -12.60
C GLU A 117 -16.26 0.53 -13.39
N ARG A 118 -16.05 -0.79 -13.38
CA ARG A 118 -16.93 -1.76 -14.08
C ARG A 118 -18.25 -2.01 -13.36
N GLY A 119 -18.29 -1.80 -12.05
CA GLY A 119 -19.51 -1.90 -11.23
C GLY A 119 -19.97 -3.31 -10.84
N GLN A 120 -19.26 -4.39 -11.22
CA GLN A 120 -19.53 -5.75 -10.71
C GLN A 120 -18.82 -5.98 -9.37
N LEU A 121 -19.22 -5.21 -8.37
CA LEU A 121 -18.54 -5.13 -7.08
C LEU A 121 -19.05 -6.19 -6.09
N PRO A 122 -18.18 -6.66 -5.17
CA PRO A 122 -18.59 -7.56 -4.10
C PRO A 122 -19.49 -6.87 -3.08
N ALA A 123 -20.19 -7.67 -2.27
CA ALA A 123 -21.00 -7.13 -1.17
C ALA A 123 -20.15 -6.67 0.02
N ALA A 124 -18.97 -7.26 0.19
CA ALA A 124 -17.97 -6.83 1.15
C ALA A 124 -16.56 -7.23 0.69
N PHE A 125 -15.56 -6.44 1.09
CA PHE A 125 -14.14 -6.72 0.82
C PHE A 125 -13.33 -6.73 2.13
N LEU A 126 -12.51 -7.76 2.31
CA LEU A 126 -11.59 -7.88 3.43
C LEU A 126 -10.16 -7.98 2.93
N GLU A 127 -9.27 -7.09 3.36
CA GLU A 127 -7.86 -7.14 2.99
C GLU A 127 -6.98 -7.41 4.22
N VAL A 128 -6.18 -8.47 4.15
CA VAL A 128 -5.11 -8.73 5.11
C VAL A 128 -3.84 -8.12 4.56
N HIS A 129 -3.11 -7.38 5.39
CA HIS A 129 -1.89 -6.73 4.98
C HIS A 129 -0.88 -6.69 6.12
N VAL A 130 0.42 -6.57 5.81
CA VAL A 130 1.39 -6.22 6.86
C VAL A 130 1.19 -4.76 7.29
N GLU A 131 1.45 -4.44 8.54
CA GLU A 131 1.27 -3.08 9.07
C GLU A 131 2.12 -2.02 8.37
N GLN A 132 3.32 -2.41 7.91
CA GLN A 132 4.35 -1.52 7.35
C GLN A 132 4.80 -0.42 8.34
N GLY A 133 4.59 -0.67 9.64
CA GLY A 133 4.87 0.23 10.73
C GLY A 133 5.18 -0.52 12.03
N PRO A 134 5.66 0.19 13.07
CA PRO A 134 6.10 -0.43 14.32
C PRO A 134 5.02 -0.45 15.42
N VAL A 135 3.78 -0.04 15.15
CA VAL A 135 2.74 0.16 16.19
C VAL A 135 2.38 -1.16 16.85
N LEU A 136 2.10 -2.21 16.08
CA LEU A 136 1.74 -3.53 16.61
C LEU A 136 2.94 -4.20 17.29
N GLU A 137 4.15 -4.03 16.75
CA GLU A 137 5.39 -4.52 17.39
C GLU A 137 5.60 -3.87 18.75
N ARG A 138 5.49 -2.54 18.84
CA ARG A 138 5.61 -1.79 20.11
C ARG A 138 4.51 -2.11 21.10
N ALA A 139 3.30 -2.38 20.61
CA ALA A 139 2.16 -2.79 21.44
C ALA A 139 2.23 -4.27 21.88
N GLY A 140 3.13 -5.07 21.30
CA GLY A 140 3.17 -6.51 21.50
C GLY A 140 1.92 -7.24 20.97
N ALA A 141 1.20 -6.63 20.02
CA ALA A 141 0.00 -7.19 19.42
C ALA A 141 0.35 -7.91 18.10
N PRO A 142 -0.19 -9.11 17.85
CA PRO A 142 0.09 -9.83 16.60
C PRO A 142 -0.68 -9.25 15.41
N LEU A 143 -1.88 -8.71 15.67
CA LEU A 143 -2.81 -8.22 14.67
C LEU A 143 -3.37 -6.84 15.06
N GLY A 144 -3.76 -6.05 14.06
CA GLY A 144 -4.36 -4.73 14.22
C GLY A 144 -5.64 -4.58 13.39
N LEU A 145 -6.63 -3.90 13.95
CA LEU A 145 -7.87 -3.59 13.25
C LEU A 145 -7.77 -2.19 12.63
N VAL A 146 -7.79 -2.12 11.30
CA VAL A 146 -7.63 -0.85 10.59
C VAL A 146 -8.89 0.01 10.73
N THR A 147 -8.74 1.27 11.11
CA THR A 147 -9.85 2.23 11.24
C THR A 147 -10.18 2.93 9.94
N ASP A 148 -9.14 3.36 9.23
CA ASP A 148 -9.19 4.16 8.02
C ASP A 148 -7.86 4.05 7.28
N ILE A 149 -7.90 4.33 5.98
CA ILE A 149 -6.72 4.55 5.15
C ILE A 149 -6.59 6.06 4.95
N VAL A 150 -5.43 6.62 5.28
CA VAL A 150 -5.20 8.07 5.15
C VAL A 150 -5.27 8.50 3.68
N GLY A 151 -5.72 9.73 3.45
CA GLY A 151 -5.66 10.32 2.13
C GLY A 151 -4.22 10.67 1.74
N LEU A 152 -3.93 10.63 0.44
CA LEU A 152 -2.58 10.83 -0.12
C LEU A 152 -2.65 11.71 -1.37
N VAL A 153 -1.74 12.68 -1.46
CA VAL A 153 -1.41 13.36 -2.72
C VAL A 153 0.08 13.21 -3.02
N ARG A 154 0.39 12.92 -4.28
CA ARG A 154 1.76 12.95 -4.79
C ARG A 154 1.86 13.96 -5.92
N GLY A 155 2.97 14.69 -5.97
CA GLY A 155 3.22 15.67 -7.02
C GLY A 155 4.70 15.99 -7.17
N GLU A 156 5.02 16.75 -8.20
CA GLU A 156 6.37 17.26 -8.43
C GLU A 156 6.42 18.78 -8.29
N LYS A 157 7.57 19.29 -7.83
CA LYS A 157 7.89 20.72 -7.85
C LYS A 157 9.19 20.93 -8.60
N VAL A 158 9.20 21.94 -9.47
CA VAL A 158 10.37 22.33 -10.25
C VAL A 158 10.78 23.75 -9.87
N PHE A 159 12.05 23.92 -9.54
CA PHE A 159 12.69 25.20 -9.27
C PHE A 159 13.63 25.52 -10.41
N GLU A 160 13.52 26.73 -10.94
CA GLU A 160 14.35 27.25 -12.01
C GLU A 160 15.20 28.41 -11.49
N GLY A 161 16.44 28.46 -11.95
CA GLY A 161 17.47 29.40 -11.58
C GLY A 161 18.39 29.68 -12.77
N ASP A 162 19.51 30.34 -12.51
CA ASP A 162 20.45 30.74 -13.54
C ASP A 162 21.77 29.97 -13.34
N PRO A 163 22.13 29.02 -14.24
CA PRO A 163 23.40 28.34 -14.17
C PRO A 163 24.57 29.33 -14.20
N GLY A 164 25.58 29.10 -13.36
CA GLY A 164 26.73 29.99 -13.27
C GLY A 164 27.94 29.31 -12.67
N HIS A 165 29.13 29.89 -12.88
CA HIS A 165 30.35 29.34 -12.32
C HIS A 165 30.42 29.62 -10.80
N ALA A 166 30.50 28.57 -9.99
CA ALA A 166 30.37 28.66 -8.53
C ALA A 166 31.45 29.52 -7.85
N GLY A 167 32.61 29.72 -8.49
CA GLY A 167 33.69 30.54 -7.95
C GLY A 167 33.66 32.01 -8.35
N THR A 168 32.91 32.40 -9.39
CA THR A 168 33.03 33.74 -9.99
C THR A 168 31.74 34.54 -10.00
N VAL A 169 30.57 33.89 -9.91
CA VAL A 169 29.30 34.61 -9.75
C VAL A 169 29.17 35.05 -8.28
N PRO A 170 29.10 36.37 -7.98
CA PRO A 170 28.94 36.87 -6.62
C PRO A 170 27.65 36.37 -5.97
N MET A 171 27.65 36.21 -4.64
CA MET A 171 26.49 35.65 -3.92
C MET A 171 25.20 36.46 -4.10
N ALA A 172 25.30 37.78 -4.15
CA ALA A 172 24.16 38.67 -4.31
C ALA A 172 23.47 38.57 -5.68
N ASP A 173 24.16 38.03 -6.69
CA ASP A 173 23.66 37.95 -8.06
C ASP A 173 23.13 36.55 -8.41
N ARG A 174 23.12 35.62 -7.45
CA ARG A 174 22.71 34.23 -7.72
C ARG A 174 21.20 34.08 -7.70
N ARG A 175 20.69 33.32 -8.68
CA ARG A 175 19.38 32.67 -8.64
C ARG A 175 19.63 31.17 -8.62
N ASP A 176 19.92 30.65 -7.43
CA ASP A 176 20.34 29.26 -7.22
C ASP A 176 19.11 28.37 -6.99
N ALA A 177 18.81 27.49 -7.95
CA ALA A 177 17.63 26.63 -7.89
C ALA A 177 17.69 25.62 -6.72
N LEU A 178 18.89 25.18 -6.32
CA LEU A 178 19.05 24.22 -5.24
C LEU A 178 18.82 24.85 -3.87
N VAL A 179 19.21 26.11 -3.68
CA VAL A 179 18.90 26.84 -2.44
C VAL A 179 17.38 27.00 -2.28
N ALA A 180 16.68 27.42 -3.34
CA ALA A 180 15.22 27.53 -3.31
C ALA A 180 14.53 26.18 -3.06
N ALA A 181 15.02 25.10 -3.68
CA ALA A 181 14.52 23.76 -3.43
C ALA A 181 14.78 23.29 -1.98
N ALA A 182 15.94 23.60 -1.41
CA ALA A 182 16.27 23.24 -0.03
C ALA A 182 15.38 23.98 0.99
N GLU A 183 15.08 25.26 0.75
CA GLU A 183 14.10 26.01 1.55
C GLU A 183 12.71 25.36 1.46
N TYR A 184 12.28 24.94 0.27
CA TYR A 184 11.01 24.23 0.11
C TYR A 184 10.99 22.86 0.79
N VAL A 185 12.09 22.10 0.80
CA VAL A 185 12.18 20.83 1.55
C VAL A 185 11.91 21.05 3.05
N LEU A 186 12.45 22.13 3.63
CA LEU A 186 12.17 22.48 5.02
C LEU A 186 10.71 22.89 5.21
N HIS A 187 10.17 23.69 4.28
CA HIS A 187 8.75 24.06 4.27
C HIS A 187 7.81 22.85 4.24
N VAL A 188 8.11 21.82 3.43
CA VAL A 188 7.31 20.59 3.37
C VAL A 188 7.21 19.91 4.74
N ARG A 189 8.34 19.79 5.46
CA ARG A 189 8.36 19.23 6.82
C ARG A 189 7.52 20.08 7.78
N ASP A 190 7.73 21.39 7.77
CA ASP A 190 7.11 22.30 8.73
C ASP A 190 5.60 22.41 8.51
N ALA A 191 5.15 22.51 7.25
CA ALA A 191 3.74 22.52 6.89
C ALA A 191 3.01 21.24 7.31
N ALA A 192 3.64 20.07 7.16
CA ALA A 192 3.05 18.80 7.63
C ALA A 192 2.95 18.74 9.15
N ALA A 193 3.95 19.25 9.88
CA ALA A 193 3.95 19.26 11.34
C ALA A 193 2.83 20.14 11.95
N GLU A 194 2.37 21.16 11.23
CA GLU A 194 1.24 22.01 11.63
C GLU A 194 -0.14 21.38 11.39
N VAL A 195 -0.21 20.25 10.67
CA VAL A 195 -1.45 19.54 10.39
C VAL A 195 -1.49 18.24 11.20
N GLU A 196 -2.38 18.18 12.18
CA GLU A 196 -2.52 17.02 13.07
C GLU A 196 -2.74 15.71 12.28
N GLY A 197 -1.88 14.72 12.55
CA GLY A 197 -1.92 13.40 11.91
C GLY A 197 -1.41 13.37 10.47
N ALA A 198 -0.94 14.49 9.92
CA ALA A 198 -0.37 14.54 8.58
C ALA A 198 1.13 14.21 8.58
N VAL A 199 1.59 13.73 7.44
CA VAL A 199 3.01 13.54 7.13
C VAL A 199 3.27 14.01 5.71
N ALA A 200 4.46 14.56 5.44
CA ALA A 200 4.88 14.83 4.08
C ALA A 200 6.38 14.58 3.92
N THR A 201 6.77 14.07 2.75
CA THR A 201 8.14 13.64 2.48
C THR A 201 8.57 14.10 1.09
N VAL A 202 9.77 14.69 1.01
CA VAL A 202 10.51 14.81 -0.25
C VAL A 202 11.42 13.61 -0.40
N GLY A 203 11.03 12.67 -1.27
CA GLY A 203 11.74 11.39 -1.45
C GLY A 203 12.77 11.41 -2.58
N LEU A 204 12.64 12.32 -3.54
CA LEU A 204 13.51 12.46 -4.70
C LEU A 204 13.91 13.91 -4.90
N LEU A 205 15.18 14.13 -5.23
CA LEU A 205 15.70 15.43 -5.60
C LEU A 205 16.74 15.28 -6.73
N VAL A 206 16.45 15.89 -7.89
CA VAL A 206 17.29 15.84 -9.09
C VAL A 206 17.84 17.24 -9.36
N VAL A 207 19.17 17.39 -9.28
CA VAL A 207 19.88 18.67 -9.47
C VAL A 207 20.54 18.70 -10.84
N GLU A 208 20.24 19.74 -11.62
CA GLU A 208 20.79 19.91 -12.98
C GLU A 208 21.65 21.20 -13.06
N PRO A 209 22.88 21.14 -13.64
CA PRO A 209 23.49 19.99 -14.29
C PRO A 209 24.18 18.99 -13.33
N GLY A 210 24.18 19.23 -12.02
CA GLY A 210 24.76 18.32 -11.03
C GLY A 210 26.28 18.34 -10.93
N ALA A 211 26.94 19.39 -11.44
CA ALA A 211 28.38 19.57 -11.33
C ALA A 211 28.75 20.38 -10.07
N GLY A 212 29.74 19.92 -9.30
CA GLY A 212 30.10 20.51 -7.99
C GLY A 212 30.65 21.94 -8.04
N ASN A 213 30.99 22.47 -9.22
CA ASN A 213 31.47 23.84 -9.44
C ASN A 213 30.50 24.70 -10.26
N VAL A 214 29.24 24.27 -10.41
CA VAL A 214 28.20 25.00 -11.15
C VAL A 214 27.04 25.30 -10.21
N ILE A 215 26.59 26.55 -10.20
CA ILE A 215 25.35 26.96 -9.54
C ILE A 215 24.19 26.22 -10.23
N PRO A 216 23.37 25.44 -9.52
CA PRO A 216 22.26 24.72 -10.12
C PRO A 216 21.25 25.67 -10.77
N GLY A 217 20.98 25.43 -12.05
CA GLY A 217 19.97 26.19 -12.80
C GLY A 217 18.59 25.56 -12.72
N ARG A 218 18.50 24.27 -12.35
CA ARG A 218 17.21 23.59 -12.25
C ARG A 218 17.26 22.48 -11.21
N VAL A 219 16.20 22.39 -10.42
CA VAL A 219 16.00 21.29 -9.48
C VAL A 219 14.56 20.79 -9.57
N ARG A 220 14.40 19.49 -9.73
CA ARG A 220 13.09 18.81 -9.66
C ARG A 220 13.05 17.94 -8.42
N LEU A 221 11.96 18.01 -7.67
CA LEU A 221 11.73 17.17 -6.49
C LEU A 221 10.33 16.56 -6.50
N SER A 222 10.18 15.43 -5.80
CA SER A 222 8.87 14.83 -5.53
C SER A 222 8.37 15.24 -4.15
N VAL A 223 7.06 15.26 -3.98
CA VAL A 223 6.41 15.36 -2.66
C VAL A 223 5.34 14.28 -2.55
N ASP A 224 5.37 13.52 -1.46
CA ASP A 224 4.32 12.60 -1.00
C ASP A 224 3.75 13.19 0.30
N ALA A 225 2.49 13.60 0.30
CA ALA A 225 1.82 14.21 1.45
C ALA A 225 0.54 13.45 1.79
N ARG A 226 0.37 13.10 3.07
CA ARG A 226 -0.72 12.28 3.58
C ARG A 226 -1.41 12.95 4.75
N ALA A 227 -2.72 12.76 4.86
CA ALA A 227 -3.50 13.28 5.98
C ALA A 227 -4.73 12.40 6.30
N PRO A 228 -5.23 12.40 7.55
CA PRO A 228 -6.31 11.50 7.98
C PRO A 228 -7.66 11.76 7.31
N ASP A 229 -7.90 12.98 6.84
CA ASP A 229 -9.15 13.36 6.19
C ASP A 229 -8.93 14.36 5.06
N ARG A 230 -9.99 14.53 4.26
CA ARG A 230 -9.97 15.35 3.05
C ARG A 230 -9.70 16.81 3.33
N GLU A 231 -10.26 17.37 4.41
CA GLU A 231 -10.06 18.79 4.74
C GLU A 231 -8.60 19.06 5.07
N ARG A 232 -7.98 18.20 5.89
CA ARG A 232 -6.57 18.28 6.24
C ARG A 232 -5.67 18.04 5.03
N LEU A 233 -6.00 17.08 4.18
CA LEU A 233 -5.25 16.80 2.95
C LEU A 233 -5.29 17.98 1.97
N ASP A 234 -6.47 18.55 1.74
CA ASP A 234 -6.66 19.69 0.84
C ASP A 234 -5.94 20.93 1.38
N ARG A 235 -5.97 21.15 2.70
CA ARG A 235 -5.22 22.22 3.37
C ARG A 235 -3.72 22.07 3.18
N LEU A 236 -3.18 20.86 3.40
CA LEU A 236 -1.76 20.58 3.25
C LEU A 236 -1.32 20.72 1.78
N ALA A 237 -2.09 20.16 0.84
CA ALA A 237 -1.80 20.27 -0.58
C ALA A 237 -1.78 21.73 -1.07
N ALA A 238 -2.73 22.54 -0.59
CA ALA A 238 -2.79 23.97 -0.89
C ALA A 238 -1.59 24.74 -0.30
N GLU A 239 -1.22 24.48 0.95
CA GLU A 239 -0.06 25.09 1.62
C GLU A 239 1.25 24.77 0.91
N LEU A 240 1.39 23.53 0.41
CA LEU A 240 2.56 23.10 -0.36
C LEU A 240 2.53 23.58 -1.82
N GLN A 241 1.42 24.15 -2.29
CA GLN A 241 1.21 24.54 -3.69
C GLN A 241 1.56 23.40 -4.65
N LEU A 242 1.07 22.19 -4.33
CA LEU A 242 1.29 21.00 -5.14
C LEU A 242 0.20 20.86 -6.19
N GLU A 243 0.63 20.63 -7.43
CA GLU A 243 -0.23 20.11 -8.48
C GLU A 243 -0.14 18.58 -8.43
N PRO A 244 -1.16 17.87 -7.90
CA PRO A 244 -1.06 16.44 -7.68
C PRO A 244 -1.10 15.68 -9.01
N SER A 245 -0.10 14.84 -9.24
CA SER A 245 -0.09 13.85 -10.32
C SER A 245 -0.84 12.57 -9.94
N PHE A 246 -0.98 12.31 -8.64
CA PHE A 246 -1.75 11.21 -8.10
C PHE A 246 -2.46 11.66 -6.82
N ARG A 247 -3.68 11.16 -6.61
CA ARG A 247 -4.47 11.42 -5.42
C ARG A 247 -5.30 10.19 -5.04
N LEU A 248 -5.24 9.84 -3.76
CA LEU A 248 -6.12 8.87 -3.11
C LEU A 248 -6.91 9.61 -2.03
N GLU A 249 -8.23 9.47 -2.05
CA GLU A 249 -9.08 10.04 -0.99
C GLU A 249 -8.97 9.19 0.28
N PRO A 250 -9.03 9.81 1.48
CA PRO A 250 -9.12 9.05 2.72
C PRO A 250 -10.34 8.14 2.72
N ALA A 251 -10.15 6.90 3.19
CA ALA A 251 -11.17 5.86 3.13
C ALA A 251 -11.40 5.26 4.53
N PRO A 252 -12.49 5.64 5.23
CA PRO A 252 -12.86 4.99 6.48
C PRO A 252 -13.28 3.54 6.22
N MET A 253 -12.86 2.61 7.09
CA MET A 253 -13.31 1.22 7.01
C MET A 253 -14.76 1.10 7.47
N ALA A 254 -15.54 0.25 6.80
CA ALA A 254 -16.97 0.09 7.04
C ALA A 254 -17.26 -0.61 8.36
N ASP A 255 -18.30 -0.15 9.06
CA ASP A 255 -18.65 -0.60 10.42
C ASP A 255 -18.92 -2.11 10.50
N GLU A 256 -19.69 -2.68 9.57
CA GLU A 256 -20.11 -4.09 9.60
C GLU A 256 -18.92 -5.06 9.47
N PRO A 257 -18.12 -5.07 8.38
CA PRO A 257 -16.99 -5.98 8.27
C PRO A 257 -15.93 -5.75 9.35
N ARG A 258 -15.74 -4.50 9.80
CA ARG A 258 -14.83 -4.17 10.91
C ARG A 258 -15.33 -4.71 12.24
N ALA A 259 -16.64 -4.68 12.51
CA ALA A 259 -17.23 -5.30 13.71
C ALA A 259 -17.08 -6.82 13.70
N VAL A 260 -17.17 -7.46 12.52
CA VAL A 260 -16.92 -8.90 12.38
C VAL A 260 -15.47 -9.25 12.69
N LEU A 261 -14.50 -8.53 12.12
CA LEU A 261 -13.08 -8.72 12.43
C LEU A 261 -12.79 -8.49 13.93
N ARG A 262 -13.37 -7.44 14.52
CA ARG A 262 -13.27 -7.19 15.97
C ARG A 262 -13.76 -8.38 16.78
N ALA A 263 -14.93 -8.92 16.46
CA ALA A 263 -15.48 -10.07 17.17
C ALA A 263 -14.59 -11.32 17.04
N GLU A 264 -13.96 -11.52 15.89
CA GLU A 264 -13.00 -12.62 15.68
C GLU A 264 -11.72 -12.47 16.50
N LEU A 265 -11.20 -11.24 16.64
CA LEU A 265 -10.06 -10.92 17.50
C LEU A 265 -10.41 -11.16 18.98
N GLU A 266 -11.56 -10.64 19.44
CA GLU A 266 -12.03 -10.78 20.82
C GLU A 266 -12.30 -12.24 21.20
N ALA A 267 -12.92 -13.03 20.29
CA ALA A 267 -13.21 -14.44 20.51
C ALA A 267 -11.95 -15.29 20.71
N ARG A 268 -10.81 -14.86 20.15
CA ARG A 268 -9.49 -15.51 20.30
C ARG A 268 -8.67 -14.94 21.47
N GLY A 269 -9.20 -13.97 22.21
CA GLY A 269 -8.50 -13.32 23.32
C GLY A 269 -7.29 -12.50 22.88
N LEU A 270 -7.28 -12.02 21.63
CA LEU A 270 -6.19 -11.20 21.11
C LEU A 270 -6.33 -9.74 21.56
N PRO A 271 -5.23 -9.00 21.76
CA PRO A 271 -5.28 -7.58 22.03
C PRO A 271 -5.99 -6.82 20.91
N LEU A 272 -6.91 -5.92 21.26
CA LEU A 272 -7.55 -5.03 20.30
C LEU A 272 -6.72 -3.74 20.16
N VAL A 273 -5.94 -3.67 19.08
CA VAL A 273 -5.23 -2.45 18.67
C VAL A 273 -5.91 -1.91 17.42
N GLU A 274 -6.39 -0.67 17.49
CA GLU A 274 -7.02 0.03 16.36
C GLU A 274 -6.08 1.14 15.87
N LEU A 275 -5.86 1.21 14.55
CA LEU A 275 -4.91 2.13 13.93
C LEU A 275 -5.30 2.45 12.49
N ALA A 276 -4.91 3.62 12.01
CA ALA A 276 -5.04 3.98 10.60
C ALA A 276 -3.92 3.33 9.77
N SER A 277 -4.21 2.98 8.52
CA SER A 277 -3.16 2.71 7.54
C SER A 277 -2.58 4.01 7.04
N GLY A 278 -1.26 4.15 7.18
CA GLY A 278 -0.50 5.23 6.56
C GLY A 278 -0.26 5.00 5.07
N ALA A 279 -0.40 3.77 4.57
CA ALA A 279 -0.13 3.37 3.18
C ALA A 279 -1.40 3.38 2.31
N GLY A 280 -1.22 3.49 0.99
CA GLY A 280 -2.31 3.22 0.05
C GLY A 280 -2.54 1.71 -0.03
N HIS A 281 -3.79 1.31 -0.32
CA HIS A 281 -4.16 -0.08 -0.57
C HIS A 281 -5.34 -0.13 -1.54
N ASP A 282 -5.52 -1.26 -2.21
CA ASP A 282 -6.70 -1.52 -3.04
C ASP A 282 -8.00 -1.36 -2.24
N ALA A 283 -8.01 -1.70 -0.94
CA ALA A 283 -9.14 -1.46 -0.04
C ALA A 283 -9.67 -0.02 -0.08
N ALA A 284 -8.81 1.00 -0.25
CA ALA A 284 -9.25 2.39 -0.33
C ALA A 284 -10.07 2.65 -1.60
N ILE A 285 -9.68 2.04 -2.72
CA ILE A 285 -10.39 2.13 -4.00
C ILE A 285 -11.77 1.46 -3.91
N LEU A 286 -11.83 0.26 -3.31
CA LEU A 286 -13.08 -0.48 -3.15
C LEU A 286 -14.03 0.26 -2.19
N ALA A 287 -13.51 0.79 -1.07
CA ALA A 287 -14.27 1.62 -0.14
C ALA A 287 -14.82 2.89 -0.82
N GLY A 288 -13.99 3.57 -1.62
CA GLY A 288 -14.39 4.75 -2.40
C GLY A 288 -15.46 4.45 -3.45
N ALA A 289 -15.49 3.23 -3.98
CA ALA A 289 -16.53 2.75 -4.89
C ALA A 289 -17.83 2.32 -4.18
N GLY A 290 -17.88 2.42 -2.84
CA GLY A 290 -19.06 2.09 -2.03
C GLY A 290 -19.14 0.64 -1.58
N VAL A 291 -18.06 -0.14 -1.69
CA VAL A 291 -18.00 -1.50 -1.15
C VAL A 291 -17.71 -1.44 0.35
N PRO A 292 -18.55 -2.08 1.20
CA PRO A 292 -18.23 -2.28 2.62
C PRO A 292 -16.89 -3.00 2.79
N THR A 293 -15.87 -2.26 3.22
CA THR A 293 -14.48 -2.72 3.23
C THR A 293 -13.89 -2.66 4.62
N ALA A 294 -13.09 -3.65 5.02
CA ALA A 294 -12.28 -3.59 6.23
C ALA A 294 -10.91 -4.24 6.01
N MET A 295 -9.91 -3.79 6.77
CA MET A 295 -8.57 -4.38 6.73
C MET A 295 -8.16 -4.93 8.09
N LEU A 296 -7.31 -5.97 8.03
CA LEU A 296 -6.66 -6.58 9.18
C LEU A 296 -5.15 -6.50 8.96
N PHE A 297 -4.45 -5.79 9.85
CA PHE A 297 -3.00 -5.72 9.84
C PHE A 297 -2.37 -6.90 10.57
N VAL A 298 -1.27 -7.38 10.01
CA VAL A 298 -0.33 -8.33 10.61
C VAL A 298 0.90 -7.55 11.05
N ARG A 299 1.36 -7.79 12.27
CA ARG A 299 2.54 -7.12 12.83
C ARG A 299 3.75 -7.22 11.90
N SER A 300 4.33 -6.07 11.57
CA SER A 300 5.65 -5.97 10.94
C SER A 300 6.73 -5.93 12.02
N LEU A 301 7.65 -6.91 11.98
CA LEU A 301 8.80 -7.01 12.88
C LEU A 301 9.94 -6.11 12.38
N ASN A 302 11.08 -6.14 13.09
CA ASN A 302 12.29 -5.40 12.76
C ASN A 302 12.09 -3.88 12.78
N GLY A 303 11.23 -3.36 13.67
CA GLY A 303 10.92 -1.93 13.73
C GLY A 303 9.91 -1.47 12.68
N GLY A 304 9.12 -2.39 12.11
CA GLY A 304 8.11 -2.06 11.10
C GLY A 304 8.68 -1.84 9.71
N VAL A 305 9.82 -2.47 9.40
CA VAL A 305 10.46 -2.32 8.08
C VAL A 305 9.56 -2.87 6.98
N SER A 306 9.38 -2.07 5.93
CA SER A 306 8.65 -2.39 4.69
C SER A 306 9.41 -1.81 3.49
N HIS A 307 9.02 -2.17 2.27
CA HIS A 307 9.69 -1.77 1.01
C HIS A 307 11.20 -2.11 1.02
N SER A 308 11.54 -3.22 1.66
CA SER A 308 12.91 -3.64 1.92
C SER A 308 12.98 -5.17 2.00
N PRO A 309 14.12 -5.79 1.62
CA PRO A 309 14.31 -7.23 1.77
C PRO A 309 14.24 -7.71 3.23
N ASP A 310 14.42 -6.80 4.19
CA ASP A 310 14.41 -7.08 5.64
C ASP A 310 13.00 -7.10 6.25
N GLU A 311 11.96 -6.93 5.42
CA GLU A 311 10.56 -7.06 5.84
C GLU A 311 10.28 -8.44 6.44
N HIS A 312 9.62 -8.46 7.60
CA HIS A 312 9.36 -9.70 8.30
C HIS A 312 8.07 -9.66 9.12
N SER A 313 7.25 -10.70 8.97
CA SER A 313 6.18 -11.07 9.91
C SER A 313 6.37 -12.53 10.33
N SER A 314 6.04 -12.83 11.59
CA SER A 314 6.24 -14.18 12.14
C SER A 314 5.23 -15.18 11.55
N PRO A 315 5.60 -16.47 11.42
CA PRO A 315 4.65 -17.51 11.03
C PRO A 315 3.41 -17.56 11.93
N GLU A 316 3.57 -17.32 13.23
CA GLU A 316 2.50 -17.33 14.21
C GLU A 316 1.50 -16.18 13.99
N ASP A 317 1.99 -14.96 13.72
CA ASP A 317 1.12 -13.81 13.45
C ASP A 317 0.36 -14.00 12.12
N VAL A 318 1.00 -14.58 11.11
CA VAL A 318 0.38 -14.89 9.81
C VAL A 318 -0.70 -15.97 9.94
N ASP A 319 -0.46 -17.03 10.70
CA ASP A 319 -1.45 -18.09 10.91
C ASP A 319 -2.68 -17.54 11.66
N LEU A 320 -2.47 -16.69 12.67
CA LEU A 320 -3.55 -15.98 13.36
C LEU A 320 -4.35 -15.07 12.41
N ALA A 321 -3.69 -14.38 11.48
CA ALA A 321 -4.37 -13.54 10.50
C ALA A 321 -5.28 -14.36 9.59
N ILE A 322 -4.82 -15.53 9.14
CA ILE A 322 -5.60 -16.47 8.32
C ILE A 322 -6.80 -17.01 9.10
N ASP A 323 -6.60 -17.37 10.37
CA ASP A 323 -7.68 -17.82 11.26
C ASP A 323 -8.77 -16.77 11.43
N VAL A 324 -8.39 -15.50 11.64
CA VAL A 324 -9.31 -14.37 11.80
C VAL A 324 -10.02 -14.06 10.48
N LEU A 325 -9.29 -14.05 9.36
CA LEU A 325 -9.86 -13.82 8.04
C LEU A 325 -10.88 -14.91 7.67
N ALA A 326 -10.55 -16.18 7.90
CA ALA A 326 -11.45 -17.31 7.64
C ALA A 326 -12.76 -17.18 8.45
N GLY A 327 -12.66 -16.93 9.76
CA GLY A 327 -13.84 -16.75 10.59
C GLY A 327 -14.65 -15.49 10.24
N ALA A 328 -14.01 -14.42 9.76
CA ALA A 328 -14.70 -13.24 9.27
C ALA A 328 -15.46 -13.51 7.96
N ILE A 329 -14.86 -14.23 7.02
CA ILE A 329 -15.52 -14.68 5.80
C ILE A 329 -16.73 -15.56 6.15
N GLU A 330 -16.61 -16.45 7.14
CA GLU A 330 -17.70 -17.30 7.62
C GLU A 330 -18.89 -16.54 8.20
N ARG A 331 -18.65 -15.38 8.82
CA ARG A 331 -19.70 -14.58 9.47
C ARG A 331 -20.35 -13.54 8.55
N LEU A 332 -19.64 -13.11 7.51
CA LEU A 332 -20.18 -12.18 6.52
C LEU A 332 -21.02 -12.91 5.48
N HIS A 333 -22.17 -12.32 5.10
CA HIS A 333 -23.21 -12.92 4.25
C HIS A 333 -23.58 -12.05 3.05
#